data_AF-A0A7C2Q9D7-F1
#
_entry.id   AF-A0A7C2Q9D7-F1
#
_cell.length_a   1.000
_cell.length_b   1.000
_cell.length_c   1.000
_cell.angle_alpha   90.00
_cell.angle_beta   90.00
_cell.angle_gamma   90.00
#
_symmetry.space_group_name_H-M   'P 1'
#
loop_
_entity.id
_entity.type
_entity.pdbx_description
1 polymer ?
#
loop_
_entity_poly.entity_id
_entity_poly.type
_entity_poly.pdbx_seq_one_letter_code
_entity_poly.pdbx_strand_id
1 'polypeptide(L)'
;MARELPRLNVILVKPSKYDDDGYVIHHVRGVLPSNTLNALNGLFRDAAQKMGITIEMHLIDETVQLVVPERVMRKWAIPGVPTLVGLVGVQTNQFPRAVDLARRFKKLGAMVIIGGFHVSGSLALLGLTPELQQLREEGISLFAGEIEGRTEELLTDALHGKLKSIYWLGELPDLSKEWAAPLVDDTVARRFMLPYAGTMDTSRGCVFKCSFCTIIHVQGNSMRYRSPELIEKHVREHYPRIKHYFFTDDNMSRNPRWREIFERLIQMREQEGIRITFMMQVDVPSYRIPDFVDLAARAGCSQVFIGLESLNPDNLKAASKGQNKLNFFEEMIQAWHRYGIAVHTSYIIGFPFDTVESVRRDITTLMEVVQPDQASFFMLTPLPGSVDHLEMTKRGEWMSPDFNEYDSFHAAQNHPNMTREEWFNVYREAWRRFYSVENLIKVLNRATPESYWGIFKNAVWYAYATHCEEAHPMITSFWRLKGRTERRPTFPIESRLAYAWRRTKDTVVLSWRVVQLILMFEKIWRATWLTKRTAEWRESVAQVKEAQVQRQQRAIARAVAFFTYLHLRMGQSREAWQDAWHLLKRGKLWHPRLYLSSIYGTMLGVSELMTRGWLFLMNLVLET
;
A
#
# COMPACT_ATOMS: atom_id res chain seq x y z
N MET A 1 -7.63 41.98 -21.55
CA MET A 1 -6.81 40.75 -21.58
C MET A 1 -6.95 40.09 -20.22
N ALA A 2 -7.39 38.83 -20.15
CA ALA A 2 -7.38 38.09 -18.89
C ALA A 2 -5.92 37.98 -18.41
N ARG A 3 -5.65 38.35 -17.16
CA ARG A 3 -4.30 38.31 -16.57
C ARG A 3 -3.90 36.84 -16.45
N GLU A 4 -2.88 36.41 -17.21
CA GLU A 4 -2.41 35.02 -17.16
C GLU A 4 -1.82 34.76 -15.77
N LEU A 5 -2.42 33.81 -15.03
CA LEU A 5 -2.01 33.51 -13.66
C LEU A 5 -0.61 32.88 -13.66
N PRO A 6 0.20 33.09 -12.60
CA PRO A 6 1.46 32.37 -12.45
C PRO A 6 1.24 30.85 -12.55
N ARG A 7 2.13 30.16 -13.26
CA ARG A 7 2.03 28.72 -13.52
C ARG A 7 3.16 27.97 -12.84
N LEU A 8 2.84 26.82 -12.25
CA LEU A 8 3.81 25.88 -11.70
C LEU A 8 3.49 24.47 -12.20
N ASN A 9 4.50 23.73 -12.62
CA ASN A 9 4.38 22.31 -12.93
C ASN A 9 4.83 21.49 -11.71
N VAL A 10 3.99 20.59 -11.23
CA VAL A 10 4.22 19.81 -10.01
C VAL A 10 4.11 18.32 -10.32
N ILE A 11 5.19 17.58 -10.06
CA ILE A 11 5.26 16.14 -10.22
C ILE A 11 5.48 15.52 -8.84
N LEU A 12 4.46 14.86 -8.30
CA LEU A 12 4.57 14.14 -7.04
C LEU A 12 4.78 12.66 -7.30
N VAL A 13 5.86 12.12 -6.77
CA VAL A 13 6.25 10.72 -6.92
C VAL A 13 6.29 10.09 -5.54
N LYS A 14 5.51 9.03 -5.31
CA LYS A 14 5.75 8.10 -4.21
C LYS A 14 6.77 7.06 -4.69
N PRO A 15 8.03 7.10 -4.22
CA PRO A 15 9.04 6.17 -4.69
C PRO A 15 8.70 4.74 -4.27
N SER A 16 9.26 3.79 -5.02
CA SER A 16 9.35 2.40 -4.61
C SER A 16 10.69 2.14 -3.91
N LYS A 17 11.07 0.87 -3.76
CA LYS A 17 12.39 0.43 -3.29
C LYS A 17 13.02 -0.55 -4.27
N TYR A 18 14.26 -0.96 -4.01
CA TYR A 18 14.94 -2.01 -4.76
C TYR A 18 14.73 -3.37 -4.10
N ASP A 19 14.66 -4.46 -4.89
CA ASP A 19 14.87 -5.81 -4.34
C ASP A 19 16.34 -6.14 -4.15
N ASP A 20 16.58 -7.36 -3.69
CA ASP A 20 17.90 -7.92 -3.40
C ASP A 20 18.72 -8.14 -4.69
N ASP A 21 18.05 -8.22 -5.84
CA ASP A 21 18.68 -8.18 -7.17
C ASP A 21 18.90 -6.73 -7.66
N GLY A 22 18.64 -5.71 -6.85
CA GLY A 22 18.77 -4.30 -7.21
C GLY A 22 17.73 -3.78 -8.20
N TYR A 23 16.70 -4.53 -8.58
CA TYR A 23 15.62 -4.06 -9.46
C TYR A 23 14.58 -3.26 -8.69
N VAL A 24 14.07 -2.19 -9.31
CA VAL A 24 12.95 -1.41 -8.73
C VAL A 24 11.71 -2.30 -8.60
N ILE A 25 11.16 -2.39 -7.39
CA ILE A 25 9.90 -3.09 -7.14
C ILE A 25 8.78 -2.32 -7.85
N HIS A 26 8.19 -2.90 -8.88
CA HIS A 26 6.95 -2.39 -9.48
C HIS A 26 6.12 -3.54 -10.03
N HIS A 27 4.82 -3.33 -10.09
CA HIS A 27 3.83 -4.37 -10.38
C HIS A 27 2.88 -3.91 -11.47
N VAL A 28 2.19 -4.88 -12.09
CA VAL A 28 1.12 -4.60 -13.05
C VAL A 28 -0.07 -3.93 -12.36
N ARG A 29 -0.41 -4.40 -11.16
CA ARG A 29 -1.46 -3.81 -10.32
C ARG A 29 -1.02 -3.74 -8.86
N GLY A 30 -1.33 -2.61 -8.23
CA GLY A 30 -1.16 -2.39 -6.79
C GLY A 30 -2.35 -2.89 -5.98
N VAL A 31 -2.26 -2.83 -4.66
CA VAL A 31 -3.36 -3.23 -3.76
C VAL A 31 -4.17 -2.03 -3.29
N LEU A 32 -3.51 -1.04 -2.65
CA LEU A 32 -4.13 0.15 -2.10
C LEU A 32 -3.42 1.43 -2.57
N PRO A 33 -4.16 2.48 -2.96
CA PRO A 33 -3.55 3.76 -3.33
C PRO A 33 -2.91 4.48 -2.14
N SER A 34 -1.92 5.32 -2.43
CA SER A 34 -1.18 6.09 -1.43
C SER A 34 -1.99 7.21 -0.80
N ASN A 35 -2.12 7.20 0.54
CA ASN A 35 -2.71 8.32 1.29
C ASN A 35 -1.93 9.61 1.07
N THR A 36 -0.59 9.57 1.11
CA THR A 36 0.24 10.76 0.96
C THR A 36 0.03 11.43 -0.40
N LEU A 37 -0.07 10.66 -1.49
CA LEU A 37 -0.34 11.25 -2.81
C LEU A 37 -1.72 11.90 -2.86
N ASN A 38 -2.75 11.24 -2.31
CA ASN A 38 -4.11 11.78 -2.29
C ASN A 38 -4.20 13.04 -1.41
N ALA A 39 -3.60 13.02 -0.22
CA ALA A 39 -3.56 14.16 0.70
C ALA A 39 -2.87 15.37 0.05
N LEU A 40 -1.69 15.16 -0.55
CA LEU A 40 -0.96 16.23 -1.23
C LEU A 40 -1.69 16.73 -2.48
N ASN A 41 -2.40 15.86 -3.21
CA ASN A 41 -3.23 16.29 -4.34
C ASN A 41 -4.33 17.27 -3.91
N GLY A 42 -5.02 16.98 -2.80
CA GLY A 42 -6.02 17.87 -2.22
C GLY A 42 -5.41 19.19 -1.74
N LEU A 43 -4.37 19.10 -0.90
CA LEU A 43 -3.73 20.27 -0.28
C LEU A 43 -3.08 21.22 -1.30
N PHE A 44 -2.40 20.69 -2.33
CA PHE A 44 -1.77 21.52 -3.35
C PHE A 44 -2.80 22.26 -4.19
N ARG A 45 -3.90 21.59 -4.58
CA ARG A 45 -4.96 22.22 -5.39
C ARG A 45 -5.70 23.29 -4.62
N ASP A 46 -6.01 23.03 -3.36
CA ASP A 46 -6.63 24.02 -2.46
C ASP A 46 -5.73 25.24 -2.26
N ALA A 47 -4.44 25.04 -1.96
CA ALA A 47 -3.48 26.13 -1.81
C ALA A 47 -3.33 26.93 -3.12
N ALA A 48 -3.23 26.26 -4.27
CA ALA A 48 -3.13 26.94 -5.56
C ALA A 48 -4.36 27.80 -5.87
N GLN A 49 -5.57 27.30 -5.55
CA GLN A 49 -6.80 28.05 -5.68
C GLN A 49 -6.80 29.30 -4.79
N LYS A 50 -6.39 29.17 -3.52
CA LYS A 50 -6.30 30.28 -2.56
C LYS A 50 -5.28 31.35 -2.99
N MET A 51 -4.15 30.92 -3.53
CA MET A 51 -3.08 31.79 -4.03
C MET A 51 -3.40 32.45 -5.38
N GLY A 52 -4.43 31.99 -6.09
CA GLY A 52 -4.73 32.46 -7.45
C GLY A 52 -3.64 32.09 -8.46
N ILE A 53 -3.08 30.89 -8.36
CA ILE A 53 -2.07 30.37 -9.29
C ILE A 53 -2.60 29.13 -10.02
N THR A 54 -2.03 28.82 -11.18
CA THR A 54 -2.33 27.58 -11.90
C THR A 54 -1.25 26.55 -11.59
N ILE A 55 -1.65 25.38 -11.08
CA ILE A 55 -0.76 24.23 -10.94
C ILE A 55 -1.14 23.14 -11.94
N GLU A 56 -0.16 22.67 -12.71
CA GLU A 56 -0.27 21.43 -13.47
C GLU A 56 0.24 20.29 -12.59
N MET A 57 -0.65 19.42 -12.14
CA MET A 57 -0.35 18.37 -11.15
C MET A 57 -0.26 16.99 -11.82
N HIS A 58 0.84 16.28 -11.55
CA HIS A 58 1.06 14.91 -12.01
C HIS A 58 1.41 14.01 -10.83
N LEU A 59 0.60 12.99 -10.59
CA LEU A 59 0.82 12.02 -9.53
C LEU A 59 1.39 10.71 -10.10
N ILE A 60 2.42 10.17 -9.45
CA ILE A 60 3.01 8.88 -9.81
C ILE A 60 3.20 8.04 -8.55
N ASP A 61 2.59 6.86 -8.53
CA ASP A 61 2.96 5.81 -7.58
C ASP A 61 3.91 4.82 -8.27
N GLU A 62 5.20 4.86 -7.92
CA GLU A 62 6.22 4.07 -8.62
C GLU A 62 5.99 2.56 -8.50
N THR A 63 5.22 2.11 -7.50
CA THR A 63 4.87 0.69 -7.33
C THR A 63 4.00 0.15 -8.48
N VAL A 64 3.33 1.03 -9.22
CA VAL A 64 2.45 0.69 -10.37
C VAL A 64 2.71 1.53 -11.63
N GLN A 65 3.60 2.52 -11.52
CA GLN A 65 3.99 3.44 -12.59
C GLN A 65 5.50 3.69 -12.53
N LEU A 66 6.27 2.82 -13.18
CA LEU A 66 7.73 2.95 -13.22
C LEU A 66 8.17 4.37 -13.61
N VAL A 67 9.06 4.95 -12.81
CA VAL A 67 9.59 6.30 -13.00
C VAL A 67 10.93 6.24 -13.71
N VAL A 68 10.94 6.77 -14.93
CA VAL A 68 12.17 7.08 -15.68
C VAL A 68 12.23 8.59 -15.83
N PRO A 69 13.02 9.31 -15.01
CA PRO A 69 13.06 10.77 -14.95
C PRO A 69 13.13 11.47 -16.32
N GLU A 70 13.93 10.96 -17.25
CA GLU A 70 14.09 11.56 -18.59
C GLU A 70 12.80 11.44 -19.42
N ARG A 71 12.06 10.33 -19.27
CA ARG A 71 10.75 10.16 -19.93
C ARG A 71 9.68 11.01 -19.28
N VAL A 72 9.70 11.09 -17.96
CA VAL A 72 8.77 11.91 -17.18
C VAL A 72 8.94 13.39 -17.53
N MET A 73 10.17 13.91 -17.47
CA MET A 73 10.46 15.30 -17.82
C MET A 73 10.16 15.59 -19.30
N ARG A 74 10.50 14.69 -20.23
CA ARG A 74 10.13 14.87 -21.65
C ARG A 74 8.62 14.95 -21.86
N LYS A 75 7.85 14.20 -21.08
CA LYS A 75 6.39 14.13 -21.23
C LYS A 75 5.68 15.32 -20.59
N TRP A 76 6.19 15.81 -19.45
CA TRP A 76 5.43 16.70 -18.56
C TRP A 76 6.14 18.00 -18.21
N ALA A 77 7.43 18.18 -18.51
CA ALA A 77 8.04 19.49 -18.34
C ALA A 77 7.43 20.48 -19.34
N ILE A 78 7.10 21.67 -18.87
CA ILE A 78 6.50 22.73 -19.67
C ILE A 78 7.57 23.82 -19.87
N PRO A 79 7.96 24.14 -21.12
CA PRO A 79 8.94 25.20 -21.37
C PRO A 79 8.55 26.53 -20.73
N GLY A 80 9.50 27.17 -20.04
CA GLY A 80 9.27 28.45 -19.37
C GLY A 80 8.49 28.40 -18.05
N VAL A 81 8.03 27.20 -17.63
CA VAL A 81 7.31 27.02 -16.37
C VAL A 81 8.20 26.25 -15.37
N PRO A 82 8.42 26.77 -14.14
CA PRO A 82 9.18 26.06 -13.12
C PRO A 82 8.57 24.69 -12.83
N THR A 83 9.42 23.66 -12.70
CA THR A 83 8.98 22.30 -12.37
C THR A 83 9.47 21.90 -10.98
N LEU A 84 8.51 21.63 -10.09
CA LEU A 84 8.72 21.06 -8.77
C LEU A 84 8.50 19.54 -8.83
N VAL A 85 9.51 18.77 -8.42
CA VAL A 85 9.40 17.32 -8.23
C VAL A 85 9.44 17.03 -6.73
N GLY A 86 8.32 16.53 -6.19
CA GLY A 86 8.23 16.06 -4.82
C GLY A 86 8.37 14.55 -4.76
N LEU A 87 9.39 14.06 -4.05
CA LEU A 87 9.50 12.66 -3.64
C LEU A 87 8.84 12.53 -2.26
N VAL A 88 7.67 11.93 -2.22
CA VAL A 88 6.73 12.09 -1.09
C VAL A 88 6.45 10.78 -0.38
N GLY A 89 6.19 10.87 0.93
CA GLY A 89 5.89 9.71 1.76
C GLY A 89 7.06 8.72 1.85
N VAL A 90 8.30 9.21 1.68
CA VAL A 90 9.50 8.39 1.61
C VAL A 90 9.77 7.74 2.97
N GLN A 91 9.61 6.42 3.01
CA GLN A 91 10.05 5.57 4.12
C GLN A 91 11.54 5.24 3.98
N THR A 92 12.16 4.76 5.07
CA THR A 92 13.61 4.48 5.10
C THR A 92 14.04 3.50 3.99
N ASN A 93 13.29 2.42 3.78
CA ASN A 93 13.55 1.46 2.70
C ASN A 93 13.40 2.03 1.27
N GLN A 94 12.64 3.12 1.09
CA GLN A 94 12.45 3.79 -0.19
C GLN A 94 13.50 4.90 -0.40
N PHE A 95 14.18 5.33 0.66
CA PHE A 95 15.08 6.47 0.62
C PHE A 95 16.22 6.31 -0.41
N PRO A 96 16.89 5.15 -0.56
CA PRO A 96 17.91 4.97 -1.61
C PRO A 96 17.36 5.21 -3.02
N ARG A 97 16.16 4.70 -3.32
CA ARG A 97 15.49 4.93 -4.61
C ARG A 97 15.08 6.38 -4.79
N ALA A 98 14.58 7.01 -3.73
CA ALA A 98 14.24 8.43 -3.74
C ALA A 98 15.46 9.28 -4.08
N VAL A 99 16.62 9.02 -3.46
CA VAL A 99 17.88 9.74 -3.74
C VAL A 99 18.31 9.58 -5.21
N ASP A 100 18.22 8.37 -5.76
CA ASP A 100 18.56 8.13 -7.18
C ASP A 100 17.64 8.89 -8.14
N LEU A 101 16.34 8.91 -7.85
CA LEU A 101 15.37 9.69 -8.62
C LEU A 101 15.66 11.19 -8.48
N ALA A 102 15.93 11.66 -7.26
CA ALA A 102 16.16 13.07 -6.96
C ALA A 102 17.33 13.63 -7.76
N ARG A 103 18.47 12.95 -7.72
CA ARG A 103 19.68 13.32 -8.46
C ARG A 103 19.44 13.39 -9.96
N ARG A 104 18.66 12.46 -10.51
CA ARG A 104 18.33 12.43 -11.95
C ARG A 104 17.38 13.55 -12.35
N PHE A 105 16.32 13.80 -11.58
CA PHE A 105 15.41 14.93 -11.82
C PHE A 105 16.13 16.28 -11.69
N LYS A 106 17.01 16.42 -10.70
CA LYS A 106 17.83 17.63 -10.51
C LYS A 106 18.73 17.90 -11.72
N LYS A 107 19.41 16.87 -12.25
CA LYS A 107 20.20 16.97 -13.50
C LYS A 107 19.38 17.39 -14.72
N LEU A 108 18.07 17.14 -14.71
CA LEU A 108 17.14 17.53 -15.77
C LEU A 108 16.55 18.94 -15.54
N GLY A 109 17.03 19.69 -14.54
CA GLY A 109 16.64 21.08 -14.28
C GLY A 109 15.40 21.25 -13.39
N ALA A 110 14.87 20.17 -12.80
CA ALA A 110 13.77 20.29 -11.85
C ALA A 110 14.25 20.79 -10.47
N MET A 111 13.39 21.54 -9.78
CA MET A 111 13.52 21.71 -8.33
C MET A 111 13.06 20.42 -7.67
N VAL A 112 13.84 19.89 -6.73
CA VAL A 112 13.56 18.58 -6.13
C VAL A 112 13.46 18.71 -4.62
N ILE A 113 12.42 18.12 -4.04
CA ILE A 113 12.21 18.04 -2.60
C ILE A 113 11.91 16.60 -2.18
N ILE A 114 12.50 16.14 -1.07
CA ILE A 114 12.25 14.82 -0.48
C ILE A 114 11.59 14.99 0.88
N GLY A 115 10.46 14.32 1.09
CA GLY A 115 9.77 14.30 2.38
C GLY A 115 9.16 12.95 2.72
N GLY A 116 8.85 12.78 4.01
CA GLY A 116 8.31 11.54 4.55
C GLY A 116 9.00 11.13 5.84
N PHE A 117 8.69 9.93 6.31
CA PHE A 117 9.11 9.44 7.62
C PHE A 117 10.63 9.36 7.78
N HIS A 118 11.38 9.04 6.72
CA HIS A 118 12.84 8.98 6.83
C HIS A 118 13.44 10.34 7.19
N VAL A 119 13.17 11.36 6.38
CA VAL A 119 13.66 12.73 6.60
C VAL A 119 13.17 13.28 7.94
N SER A 120 11.87 13.10 8.22
CA SER A 120 11.24 13.61 9.43
C SER A 120 11.80 12.97 10.70
N GLY A 121 11.90 11.64 10.71
CA GLY A 121 12.38 10.87 11.84
C GLY A 121 13.86 11.09 12.12
N SER A 122 14.70 11.09 11.08
CA SER A 122 16.12 11.42 11.20
C SER A 122 16.32 12.80 11.82
N LEU A 123 15.67 13.83 11.28
CA LEU A 123 15.82 15.18 11.81
C LEU A 123 15.27 15.35 13.23
N ALA A 124 14.17 14.67 13.58
CA ALA A 124 13.53 14.79 14.89
C ALA A 124 14.36 14.21 16.05
N LEU A 125 15.09 13.10 15.82
CA LEU A 125 15.87 12.44 16.89
C LEU A 125 17.38 12.45 16.70
N LEU A 126 17.85 12.41 15.46
CA LEU A 126 19.28 12.31 15.11
C LEU A 126 19.85 13.66 14.65
N GLY A 127 18.98 14.64 14.39
CA GLY A 127 19.36 15.88 13.72
C GLY A 127 19.73 15.65 12.27
N LEU A 128 20.57 16.53 11.73
CA LEU A 128 20.98 16.46 10.33
C LEU A 128 22.06 15.40 10.12
N THR A 129 21.63 14.21 9.70
CA THR A 129 22.51 13.07 9.44
C THR A 129 23.38 13.29 8.18
N PRO A 130 24.53 12.60 8.05
CA PRO A 130 25.46 12.81 6.94
C PRO A 130 24.83 12.67 5.55
N GLU A 131 23.95 11.69 5.36
CA GLU A 131 23.23 11.46 4.11
C GLU A 131 22.25 12.59 3.78
N LEU A 132 21.62 13.20 4.80
CA LEU A 132 20.73 14.34 4.60
C LEU A 132 21.52 15.63 4.33
N GLN A 133 22.65 15.82 5.02
CA GLN A 133 23.58 16.92 4.75
C GLN A 133 24.09 16.86 3.30
N GLN A 134 24.47 15.68 2.82
CA GLN A 134 24.91 15.48 1.44
C GLN A 134 23.84 15.91 0.42
N LEU A 135 22.57 15.54 0.63
CA LEU A 135 21.49 15.95 -0.28
C LEU A 135 21.29 17.47 -0.32
N ARG A 136 21.45 18.14 0.83
CA ARG A 136 21.37 19.62 0.88
C ARG A 136 22.49 20.26 0.09
N GLU A 137 23.72 19.76 0.20
CA GLU A 137 24.87 20.24 -0.57
C GLU A 137 24.70 20.00 -2.07
N GLU A 138 24.02 18.92 -2.45
CA GLU A 138 23.61 18.65 -3.85
C GLU A 138 22.45 19.53 -4.33
N GLY A 139 21.93 20.43 -3.49
CA GLY A 139 20.83 21.35 -3.80
C GLY A 139 19.46 20.66 -3.90
N ILE A 140 19.28 19.53 -3.20
CA ILE A 140 18.01 18.83 -3.02
C ILE A 140 17.40 19.31 -1.70
N SER A 141 16.15 19.79 -1.76
CA SER A 141 15.44 20.26 -0.58
C SER A 141 14.91 19.09 0.26
N LEU A 142 14.86 19.27 1.58
CA LEU A 142 14.30 18.30 2.52
C LEU A 142 13.00 18.83 3.12
N PHE A 143 12.04 17.95 3.40
CA PHE A 143 10.73 18.27 3.97
C PHE A 143 10.47 17.33 5.18
N ALA A 144 10.60 17.79 6.44
CA ALA A 144 10.45 16.99 7.68
C ALA A 144 9.20 17.24 8.57
N GLY A 145 8.19 16.35 8.54
CA GLY A 145 6.95 16.33 9.37
C GLY A 145 5.63 16.28 8.54
N GLU A 146 4.58 17.03 8.97
CA GLU A 146 3.34 17.31 8.18
C GLU A 146 3.22 18.68 7.44
N ILE A 147 2.57 18.71 6.25
CA ILE A 147 2.54 19.89 5.34
C ILE A 147 1.36 20.85 5.56
N GLU A 148 0.32 20.43 6.27
CA GLU A 148 -0.85 21.27 6.52
C GLU A 148 -0.43 22.63 7.10
N GLY A 149 -0.95 23.72 6.53
CA GLY A 149 -0.58 25.10 6.88
C GLY A 149 0.73 25.62 6.28
N ARG A 150 1.45 24.81 5.48
CA ARG A 150 2.76 25.15 4.89
C ARG A 150 2.80 25.09 3.37
N THR A 151 1.72 24.66 2.74
CA THR A 151 1.67 24.46 1.28
C THR A 151 1.86 25.75 0.51
N GLU A 152 1.27 26.86 0.95
CA GLU A 152 1.37 28.16 0.25
C GLU A 152 2.80 28.70 0.23
N GLU A 153 3.54 28.56 1.33
CA GLU A 153 4.96 28.91 1.42
C GLU A 153 5.79 28.09 0.43
N LEU A 154 5.63 26.76 0.45
CA LEU A 154 6.36 25.87 -0.46
C LEU A 154 6.06 26.19 -1.93
N LEU A 155 4.80 26.42 -2.29
CA LEU A 155 4.40 26.76 -3.66
C LEU A 155 4.92 28.13 -4.08
N THR A 156 4.96 29.11 -3.16
CA THR A 156 5.55 30.43 -3.42
C THR A 156 7.04 30.34 -3.70
N ASP A 157 7.78 29.59 -2.90
CA ASP A 157 9.21 29.39 -3.09
C ASP A 157 9.50 28.62 -4.38
N ALA A 158 8.67 27.63 -4.73
CA ALA A 158 8.76 26.91 -5.98
C ALA A 158 8.50 27.81 -7.20
N LEU A 159 7.48 28.65 -7.16
CA LEU A 159 7.18 29.61 -8.25
C LEU A 159 8.35 30.55 -8.54
N HIS A 160 9.07 30.98 -7.49
CA HIS A 160 10.21 31.87 -7.63
C HIS A 160 11.54 31.15 -7.90
N GLY A 161 11.55 29.81 -7.97
CA GLY A 161 12.77 29.04 -8.16
C GLY A 161 13.71 29.06 -6.95
N LYS A 162 13.18 29.35 -5.74
CA LYS A 162 13.95 29.63 -4.52
C LYS A 162 13.59 28.68 -3.38
N LEU A 163 13.53 27.38 -3.65
CA LEU A 163 13.29 26.40 -2.58
C LEU A 163 14.34 26.52 -1.47
N LYS A 164 13.88 26.51 -0.21
CA LYS A 164 14.74 26.38 0.96
C LYS A 164 15.43 25.01 0.98
N SER A 165 16.62 24.95 1.60
CA SER A 165 17.35 23.68 1.71
C SER A 165 16.63 22.67 2.63
N ILE A 166 15.97 23.16 3.68
CA ILE A 166 15.17 22.36 4.59
C ILE A 166 13.88 23.14 4.82
N TYR A 167 12.78 22.44 4.64
CA TYR A 167 11.48 22.84 5.13
C TYR A 167 11.21 22.09 6.43
N TRP A 168 10.79 22.91 7.39
CA TRP A 168 10.41 22.70 8.79
C TRP A 168 11.00 21.57 9.62
N LEU A 169 11.27 21.97 10.87
CA LEU A 169 11.25 21.21 12.11
C LEU A 169 10.66 22.20 13.13
N GLY A 170 9.59 21.83 13.82
CA GLY A 170 8.83 22.75 14.68
C GLY A 170 7.46 22.21 15.04
N GLU A 171 6.51 23.09 15.37
CA GLU A 171 5.18 22.71 15.84
C GLU A 171 4.38 21.90 14.80
N LEU A 172 3.64 20.91 15.26
CA LEU A 172 2.76 20.11 14.42
C LEU A 172 1.49 20.90 14.07
N PRO A 173 0.92 20.70 12.86
CA PRO A 173 -0.27 21.44 12.47
C PRO A 173 -1.47 21.04 13.35
N ASP A 174 -2.32 22.03 13.63
CA ASP A 174 -3.62 21.80 14.23
C ASP A 174 -4.56 21.18 13.20
N LEU A 175 -4.84 19.89 13.34
CA LEU A 175 -5.70 19.14 12.41
C LEU A 175 -7.19 19.43 12.59
N SER A 176 -7.60 20.13 13.66
CA SER A 176 -9.00 20.50 13.88
C SER A 176 -9.46 21.59 12.91
N LYS A 177 -8.53 22.35 12.33
CA LYS A 177 -8.79 23.31 11.26
C LYS A 177 -9.23 22.61 9.98
N GLU A 178 -10.00 23.33 9.16
CA GLU A 178 -10.39 22.83 7.85
C GLU A 178 -9.20 22.81 6.88
N TRP A 179 -8.68 21.60 6.67
CA TRP A 179 -7.71 21.30 5.63
C TRP A 179 -8.39 20.54 4.50
N ALA A 180 -7.90 20.73 3.26
CA ALA A 180 -8.39 19.95 2.14
C ALA A 180 -8.23 18.45 2.40
N ALA A 181 -9.32 17.71 2.24
CA ALA A 181 -9.32 16.26 2.39
C ALA A 181 -8.51 15.60 1.25
N PRO A 182 -8.03 14.35 1.44
CA PRO A 182 -7.37 13.61 0.38
C PRO A 182 -8.22 13.56 -0.89
N LEU A 183 -7.62 13.85 -2.05
CA LEU A 183 -8.29 13.82 -3.34
C LEU A 183 -7.76 12.66 -4.17
N VAL A 184 -8.63 11.67 -4.43
CA VAL A 184 -8.27 10.48 -5.21
C VAL A 184 -8.19 10.82 -6.69
N ASP A 185 -7.03 10.54 -7.31
CA ASP A 185 -6.87 10.62 -8.76
C ASP A 185 -7.33 9.32 -9.43
N ASP A 186 -8.33 9.41 -10.29
CA ASP A 186 -8.93 8.26 -10.97
C ASP A 186 -7.97 7.54 -11.92
N THR A 187 -7.01 8.24 -12.51
CA THR A 187 -6.01 7.67 -13.42
C THR A 187 -5.00 6.81 -12.67
N VAL A 188 -4.70 7.19 -11.42
CA VAL A 188 -3.86 6.42 -10.50
C VAL A 188 -4.66 5.28 -9.87
N ALA A 189 -5.86 5.55 -9.34
CA ALA A 189 -6.69 4.58 -8.63
C ALA A 189 -7.03 3.33 -9.47
N ARG A 190 -7.25 3.48 -10.80
CA ARG A 190 -7.53 2.35 -11.71
C ARG A 190 -6.38 1.34 -11.85
N ARG A 191 -5.19 1.66 -11.34
CA ARG A 191 -4.02 0.76 -11.31
C ARG A 191 -3.98 -0.15 -10.09
N PHE A 192 -4.93 -0.01 -9.17
CA PHE A 192 -5.03 -0.81 -7.96
C PHE A 192 -6.17 -1.82 -8.06
N MET A 193 -6.05 -2.94 -7.34
CA MET A 193 -7.07 -4.01 -7.33
C MET A 193 -8.40 -3.56 -6.74
N LEU A 194 -8.37 -2.61 -5.82
CA LEU A 194 -9.55 -2.00 -5.22
C LEU A 194 -9.65 -0.54 -5.68
N PRO A 195 -10.01 -0.26 -6.95
CA PRO A 195 -10.07 1.11 -7.44
C PRO A 195 -11.12 1.95 -6.70
N TYR A 196 -12.09 1.31 -6.04
CA TYR A 196 -13.12 1.89 -5.18
C TYR A 196 -12.71 2.05 -3.70
N ALA A 197 -11.45 1.74 -3.37
CA ALA A 197 -10.88 2.00 -2.05
C ALA A 197 -10.25 3.39 -2.00
N GLY A 198 -10.53 4.12 -0.92
CA GLY A 198 -9.91 5.39 -0.57
C GLY A 198 -9.10 5.27 0.70
N THR A 199 -8.27 6.27 0.96
CA THR A 199 -7.47 6.40 2.18
C THR A 199 -7.71 7.78 2.77
N MET A 200 -7.82 7.84 4.10
CA MET A 200 -7.98 9.08 4.84
C MET A 200 -7.49 8.90 6.28
N ASP A 201 -6.73 9.83 6.81
CA ASP A 201 -6.49 9.92 8.26
C ASP A 201 -7.62 10.69 8.94
N THR A 202 -8.18 10.16 10.03
CA THR A 202 -9.13 10.90 10.88
C THR A 202 -8.44 11.58 12.06
N SER A 203 -7.24 11.12 12.40
CA SER A 203 -6.34 11.65 13.42
C SER A 203 -4.89 11.24 13.13
N ARG A 204 -3.94 11.92 13.79
CA ARG A 204 -2.50 11.66 13.72
C ARG A 204 -1.85 11.77 15.10
N GLY A 205 -0.73 11.08 15.26
CA GLY A 205 -0.02 10.95 16.53
C GLY A 205 -0.44 9.72 17.32
N CYS A 206 0.22 9.48 18.45
CA CYS A 206 -0.08 8.35 19.32
C CYS A 206 0.30 8.65 20.77
N VAL A 207 -0.51 8.19 21.74
CA VAL A 207 -0.22 8.36 23.17
C VAL A 207 0.81 7.37 23.72
N PHE A 208 1.07 6.27 23.00
CA PHE A 208 2.01 5.23 23.41
C PHE A 208 3.45 5.55 23.00
N LYS A 209 4.43 5.02 23.75
CA LYS A 209 5.86 5.36 23.59
C LYS A 209 6.69 4.13 23.20
N CYS A 210 6.17 3.32 22.28
CA CYS A 210 6.84 2.12 21.81
C CYS A 210 8.23 2.47 21.24
N SER A 211 9.28 1.79 21.69
CA SER A 211 10.67 2.21 21.41
C SER A 211 11.08 2.12 19.94
N PHE A 212 10.55 1.12 19.23
CA PHE A 212 10.77 0.87 17.80
C PHE A 212 9.97 1.80 16.88
N CYS A 213 8.98 2.52 17.41
CA CYS A 213 8.01 3.26 16.63
C CYS A 213 8.50 4.69 16.32
N THR A 214 8.28 5.16 15.09
CA THR A 214 8.66 6.52 14.66
C THR A 214 7.54 7.54 14.81
N ILE A 215 6.29 7.10 14.99
CA ILE A 215 5.09 7.95 14.95
C ILE A 215 5.18 9.12 15.93
N ILE A 216 5.53 8.88 17.19
CA ILE A 216 5.48 9.95 18.20
C ILE A 216 6.52 11.06 17.99
N HIS A 217 7.59 10.76 17.26
CA HIS A 217 8.67 11.69 16.97
C HIS A 217 8.44 12.43 15.65
N VAL A 218 7.58 11.89 14.77
CA VAL A 218 7.22 12.53 13.49
C VAL A 218 5.87 13.25 13.56
N GLN A 219 4.87 12.65 14.20
CA GLN A 219 3.48 13.12 14.28
C GLN A 219 3.04 13.47 15.71
N GLY A 220 3.91 13.35 16.70
CA GLY A 220 3.68 13.80 18.07
C GLY A 220 3.09 12.72 19.01
N ASN A 221 3.31 12.94 20.31
CA ASN A 221 2.86 12.05 21.39
C ASN A 221 1.42 12.34 21.87
N SER A 222 0.63 13.06 21.09
CA SER A 222 -0.78 13.38 21.40
C SER A 222 -1.64 13.16 20.17
N MET A 223 -2.90 12.78 20.39
CA MET A 223 -3.85 12.55 19.32
C MET A 223 -4.41 13.89 18.83
N ARG A 224 -4.01 14.30 17.63
CA ARG A 224 -4.61 15.43 16.90
C ARG A 224 -5.62 14.87 15.92
N TYR A 225 -6.78 15.49 15.79
CA TYR A 225 -7.91 14.93 15.06
C TYR A 225 -8.43 15.90 14.00
N ARG A 226 -9.05 15.34 12.95
CA ARG A 226 -9.87 16.09 12.00
C ARG A 226 -11.30 16.20 12.52
N SER A 227 -12.01 17.24 12.13
CA SER A 227 -13.41 17.40 12.50
C SER A 227 -14.26 16.26 11.92
N PRO A 228 -15.20 15.68 12.68
CA PRO A 228 -16.13 14.67 12.16
C PRO A 228 -16.90 15.13 10.92
N GLU A 229 -17.18 16.43 10.83
CA GLU A 229 -17.84 17.08 9.69
C GLU A 229 -17.00 16.98 8.41
N LEU A 230 -15.67 17.12 8.51
CA LEU A 230 -14.76 16.96 7.38
C LEU A 230 -14.74 15.50 6.90
N ILE A 231 -14.75 14.55 7.83
CA ILE A 231 -14.80 13.11 7.50
C ILE A 231 -16.10 12.80 6.76
N GLU A 232 -17.24 13.23 7.32
CA GLU A 232 -18.55 13.06 6.71
C GLU A 232 -18.61 13.69 5.31
N LYS A 233 -18.19 14.96 5.17
CA LYS A 233 -18.15 15.67 3.90
C LYS A 233 -17.32 14.90 2.87
N HIS A 234 -16.12 14.46 3.25
CA HIS A 234 -15.25 13.70 2.37
C HIS A 234 -15.90 12.39 1.89
N VAL A 235 -16.53 11.63 2.80
CA VAL A 235 -17.23 10.39 2.44
C VAL A 235 -18.40 10.66 1.50
N ARG A 236 -19.19 11.71 1.77
CA ARG A 236 -20.34 12.10 0.93
C ARG A 236 -19.90 12.50 -0.48
N GLU A 237 -18.87 13.32 -0.60
CA GLU A 237 -18.36 13.81 -1.90
C GLU A 237 -17.81 12.67 -2.79
N HIS A 238 -17.25 11.62 -2.18
CA HIS A 238 -16.63 10.52 -2.90
C HIS A 238 -17.57 9.32 -3.09
N TYR A 239 -18.71 9.25 -2.42
CA TYR A 239 -19.71 8.20 -2.66
C TYR A 239 -20.52 8.48 -3.93
N PRO A 240 -20.86 7.48 -4.78
CA PRO A 240 -20.60 6.04 -4.64
C PRO A 240 -19.28 5.60 -5.29
N ARG A 241 -18.39 6.52 -5.68
CA ARG A 241 -17.14 6.19 -6.35
C ARG A 241 -16.17 5.46 -5.41
N ILE A 242 -16.08 5.89 -4.16
CA ILE A 242 -15.36 5.23 -3.07
C ILE A 242 -16.39 4.58 -2.15
N LYS A 243 -16.15 3.31 -1.81
CA LYS A 243 -17.05 2.51 -0.95
C LYS A 243 -16.33 1.81 0.18
N HIS A 244 -15.01 1.79 0.13
CA HIS A 244 -14.18 1.21 1.15
C HIS A 244 -13.10 2.21 1.54
N TYR A 245 -12.89 2.41 2.83
CA TYR A 245 -11.84 3.29 3.33
C TYR A 245 -10.82 2.50 4.15
N PHE A 246 -9.54 2.79 3.96
CA PHE A 246 -8.56 2.57 5.02
C PHE A 246 -8.41 3.88 5.80
N PHE A 247 -8.90 3.89 7.04
CA PHE A 247 -8.60 4.97 7.97
C PHE A 247 -7.18 4.78 8.49
N THR A 248 -6.27 5.65 8.04
CA THR A 248 -4.82 5.50 8.20
C THR A 248 -4.29 6.00 9.53
N ASP A 249 -5.19 6.20 10.50
CA ASP A 249 -4.86 6.52 11.88
C ASP A 249 -3.97 5.44 12.48
N ASP A 250 -2.86 5.84 13.10
CA ASP A 250 -2.01 4.89 13.85
C ASP A 250 -2.76 4.25 15.03
N ASN A 251 -3.77 4.97 15.55
CA ASN A 251 -4.63 4.44 16.61
C ASN A 251 -6.01 5.13 16.66
N MET A 252 -6.99 4.56 15.95
CA MET A 252 -8.36 5.08 15.89
C MET A 252 -9.08 5.04 17.24
N SER A 253 -8.78 4.08 18.11
CA SER A 253 -9.45 3.95 19.42
C SER A 253 -9.04 5.05 20.41
N ARG A 254 -7.99 5.81 20.10
CA ARG A 254 -7.52 6.95 20.90
C ARG A 254 -7.84 8.30 20.27
N ASN A 255 -8.45 8.32 19.08
CA ASN A 255 -8.97 9.55 18.51
C ASN A 255 -10.06 10.12 19.44
N PRO A 256 -9.92 11.32 20.02
CA PRO A 256 -10.91 11.87 20.96
C PRO A 256 -12.30 12.09 20.34
N ARG A 257 -12.43 12.09 19.01
CA ARG A 257 -13.68 12.27 18.27
C ARG A 257 -14.18 11.00 17.59
N TRP A 258 -13.62 9.82 17.93
CA TRP A 258 -14.00 8.54 17.29
C TRP A 258 -15.52 8.29 17.32
N ARG A 259 -16.19 8.63 18.42
CA ARG A 259 -17.62 8.34 18.63
C ARG A 259 -18.48 9.15 17.67
N GLU A 260 -18.23 10.45 17.58
CA GLU A 260 -18.95 11.35 16.67
C GLU A 260 -18.71 10.97 15.20
N ILE A 261 -17.48 10.55 14.86
CA ILE A 261 -17.19 10.02 13.53
C ILE A 261 -18.06 8.78 13.26
N PHE A 262 -18.08 7.80 14.17
CA PHE A 262 -18.89 6.60 13.99
C PHE A 262 -20.39 6.91 13.91
N GLU A 263 -20.92 7.77 14.76
CA GLU A 263 -22.33 8.17 14.74
C GLU A 263 -22.74 8.79 13.39
N ARG A 264 -21.91 9.66 12.81
CA ARG A 264 -22.13 10.21 11.46
C ARG A 264 -22.11 9.12 10.40
N LEU A 265 -21.14 8.21 10.44
CA LEU A 265 -21.05 7.09 9.49
C LEU A 265 -22.24 6.12 9.64
N ILE A 266 -22.71 5.88 10.86
CA ILE A 266 -23.90 5.07 11.17
C ILE A 266 -25.13 5.72 10.55
N GLN A 267 -25.35 7.02 10.78
CA GLN A 267 -26.46 7.76 10.20
C GLN A 267 -26.48 7.62 8.67
N MET A 268 -25.34 7.86 8.03
CA MET A 268 -25.17 7.72 6.58
C MET A 268 -25.52 6.30 6.09
N ARG A 269 -25.09 5.25 6.80
CA ARG A 269 -25.30 3.85 6.40
C ARG A 269 -26.72 3.36 6.65
N GLU A 270 -27.25 3.60 7.85
CA GLU A 270 -28.51 3.04 8.34
C GLU A 270 -29.73 3.85 7.88
N GLN A 271 -29.60 5.17 7.74
CA GLN A 271 -30.73 6.06 7.44
C GLN A 271 -30.73 6.58 5.99
N GLU A 272 -29.55 6.76 5.39
CA GLU A 272 -29.43 7.47 4.10
C GLU A 272 -28.99 6.56 2.94
N GLY A 273 -28.69 5.29 3.22
CA GLY A 273 -28.30 4.31 2.20
C GLY A 273 -26.88 4.47 1.65
N ILE A 274 -26.03 5.30 2.27
CA ILE A 274 -24.62 5.46 1.92
C ILE A 274 -23.82 4.30 2.52
N ARG A 275 -23.89 3.14 1.85
CA ARG A 275 -23.27 1.89 2.30
C ARG A 275 -21.76 1.87 2.01
N ILE A 276 -20.97 2.39 2.95
CA ILE A 276 -19.51 2.26 2.97
C ILE A 276 -19.06 1.18 3.96
N THR A 277 -17.82 0.71 3.78
CA THR A 277 -17.09 -0.06 4.79
C THR A 277 -15.71 0.55 5.03
N PHE A 278 -15.05 0.16 6.12
CA PHE A 278 -13.68 0.59 6.36
C PHE A 278 -12.85 -0.42 7.15
N MET A 279 -11.54 -0.28 7.06
CA MET A 279 -10.59 -0.86 8.01
C MET A 279 -9.88 0.24 8.81
N MET A 280 -9.48 -0.07 10.03
CA MET A 280 -8.80 0.86 10.94
C MET A 280 -7.71 0.16 11.76
N GLN A 281 -6.79 0.92 12.34
CA GLN A 281 -5.81 0.40 13.30
C GLN A 281 -6.18 0.80 14.73
N VAL A 282 -6.01 -0.12 15.68
CA VAL A 282 -6.36 0.09 17.10
C VAL A 282 -5.35 -0.60 18.03
N ASP A 283 -5.26 -0.14 19.26
CA ASP A 283 -4.49 -0.83 20.30
C ASP A 283 -5.21 -2.02 20.94
N VAL A 284 -4.46 -2.87 21.65
CA VAL A 284 -4.99 -4.05 22.33
C VAL A 284 -6.12 -3.70 23.31
N PRO A 285 -6.00 -2.70 24.22
CA PRO A 285 -7.11 -2.33 25.11
C PRO A 285 -8.37 -1.73 24.46
N SER A 286 -8.40 -1.51 23.13
CA SER A 286 -9.51 -0.85 22.44
C SER A 286 -10.87 -1.52 22.63
N TYR A 287 -10.92 -2.85 22.68
CA TYR A 287 -12.17 -3.61 22.83
C TYR A 287 -12.88 -3.38 24.17
N ARG A 288 -12.20 -2.79 25.16
CA ARG A 288 -12.75 -2.47 26.48
C ARG A 288 -13.31 -1.06 26.56
N ILE A 289 -13.15 -0.26 25.51
CA ILE A 289 -13.75 1.07 25.45
C ILE A 289 -15.27 0.86 25.30
N PRO A 290 -16.10 1.45 26.18
CA PRO A 290 -17.55 1.28 26.12
C PRO A 290 -18.11 1.60 24.73
N ASP A 291 -18.95 0.68 24.22
CA ASP A 291 -19.62 0.71 22.92
C ASP A 291 -18.72 0.79 21.68
N PHE A 292 -17.40 0.83 21.83
CA PHE A 292 -16.50 1.13 20.71
C PHE A 292 -16.60 0.10 19.59
N VAL A 293 -16.61 -1.19 19.94
CA VAL A 293 -16.68 -2.29 18.97
C VAL A 293 -18.05 -2.34 18.29
N ASP A 294 -19.14 -2.13 19.05
CA ASP A 294 -20.50 -2.09 18.52
C ASP A 294 -20.67 -0.94 17.52
N LEU A 295 -20.29 0.28 17.92
CA LEU A 295 -20.38 1.46 17.07
C LEU A 295 -19.48 1.34 15.85
N ALA A 296 -18.28 0.75 15.98
CA ALA A 296 -17.41 0.48 14.84
C ALA A 296 -18.09 -0.44 13.82
N ALA A 297 -18.74 -1.53 14.29
CA ALA A 297 -19.44 -2.47 13.43
C ALA A 297 -20.60 -1.80 12.68
N ARG A 298 -21.44 -1.04 13.40
CA ARG A 298 -22.56 -0.28 12.81
C ARG A 298 -22.09 0.82 11.85
N ALA A 299 -20.95 1.44 12.13
CA ALA A 299 -20.33 2.42 11.24
C ALA A 299 -19.75 1.79 9.95
N GLY A 300 -19.64 0.45 9.89
CA GLY A 300 -19.19 -0.29 8.72
C GLY A 300 -17.73 -0.77 8.80
N CYS A 301 -17.15 -0.85 9.99
CA CYS A 301 -15.85 -1.48 10.17
C CYS A 301 -15.93 -2.95 9.75
N SER A 302 -15.14 -3.33 8.74
CA SER A 302 -15.06 -4.72 8.27
C SER A 302 -13.80 -5.44 8.76
N GLN A 303 -12.77 -4.68 9.16
CA GLN A 303 -11.49 -5.22 9.60
C GLN A 303 -10.77 -4.26 10.55
N VAL A 304 -10.14 -4.81 11.58
CA VAL A 304 -9.21 -4.08 12.44
C VAL A 304 -7.79 -4.63 12.33
N PHE A 305 -6.81 -3.72 12.32
CA PHE A 305 -5.40 -4.04 12.49
C PHE A 305 -4.98 -3.77 13.93
N ILE A 306 -4.42 -4.77 14.61
CA ILE A 306 -4.03 -4.68 16.01
C ILE A 306 -2.55 -5.05 16.17
N GLY A 307 -1.77 -4.12 16.71
CA GLY A 307 -0.39 -4.41 17.07
C GLY A 307 -0.30 -5.30 18.30
N LEU A 308 0.00 -6.59 18.15
CA LEU A 308 0.37 -7.45 19.28
C LEU A 308 1.84 -7.28 19.63
N GLU A 309 2.69 -7.20 18.59
CA GLU A 309 4.15 -7.11 18.62
C GLU A 309 4.88 -8.33 19.17
N SER A 310 4.49 -8.87 20.33
CA SER A 310 5.13 -10.07 20.88
C SER A 310 4.18 -10.83 21.80
N LEU A 311 4.38 -12.14 21.91
CA LEU A 311 3.74 -12.98 22.93
C LEU A 311 4.65 -13.22 24.14
N ASN A 312 5.84 -12.60 24.18
CA ASN A 312 6.76 -12.64 25.32
C ASN A 312 6.62 -11.36 26.18
N PRO A 313 6.28 -11.47 27.48
CA PRO A 313 6.14 -10.30 28.36
C PRO A 313 7.41 -9.45 28.50
N ASP A 314 8.59 -10.08 28.47
CA ASP A 314 9.86 -9.37 28.61
C ASP A 314 10.16 -8.51 27.39
N ASN A 315 9.83 -9.00 26.19
CA ASN A 315 9.89 -8.21 24.95
C ASN A 315 8.92 -7.03 24.97
N LEU A 316 7.67 -7.26 25.41
CA LEU A 316 6.68 -6.18 25.52
C LEU A 316 7.12 -5.10 26.51
N LYS A 317 7.74 -5.50 27.63
CA LYS A 317 8.31 -4.57 28.61
C LYS A 317 9.49 -3.79 28.00
N ALA A 318 10.42 -4.47 27.33
CA ALA A 318 11.59 -3.84 26.70
C ALA A 318 11.17 -2.84 25.61
N ALA A 319 10.13 -3.16 24.84
CA ALA A 319 9.59 -2.31 23.79
C ALA A 319 8.70 -1.15 24.30
N SER A 320 8.60 -0.95 25.61
CA SER A 320 7.71 0.05 26.24
C SER A 320 6.23 -0.13 25.87
N LYS A 321 5.79 -1.40 25.77
CA LYS A 321 4.43 -1.80 25.37
C LYS A 321 3.63 -2.45 26.50
N GLY A 322 3.73 -1.91 27.71
CA GLY A 322 3.10 -2.46 28.92
C GLY A 322 1.56 -2.51 28.89
N GLN A 323 0.92 -1.83 27.95
CA GLN A 323 -0.51 -1.92 27.68
C GLN A 323 -0.93 -3.25 27.04
N ASN A 324 -0.01 -3.94 26.37
CA ASN A 324 -0.27 -5.25 25.78
C ASN A 324 -0.07 -6.32 26.85
N LYS A 325 -1.16 -6.98 27.28
CA LYS A 325 -1.09 -8.09 28.24
C LYS A 325 -1.64 -9.36 27.61
N LEU A 326 -0.89 -10.46 27.73
CA LEU A 326 -1.16 -11.72 27.03
C LEU A 326 -2.52 -12.33 27.38
N ASN A 327 -2.92 -12.23 28.65
CA ASN A 327 -4.18 -12.75 29.15
C ASN A 327 -5.43 -12.09 28.52
N PHE A 328 -5.24 -11.02 27.74
CA PHE A 328 -6.32 -10.29 27.08
C PHE A 328 -6.40 -10.56 25.58
N PHE A 329 -5.43 -11.25 24.97
CA PHE A 329 -5.39 -11.37 23.51
C PHE A 329 -6.54 -12.21 22.96
N GLU A 330 -6.85 -13.35 23.57
CA GLU A 330 -7.99 -14.18 23.16
C GLU A 330 -9.32 -13.41 23.35
N GLU A 331 -9.52 -12.83 24.54
CA GLU A 331 -10.71 -12.02 24.86
C GLU A 331 -10.91 -10.87 23.85
N MET A 332 -9.81 -10.19 23.50
CA MET A 332 -9.80 -9.11 22.53
C MET A 332 -10.23 -9.58 21.14
N ILE A 333 -9.64 -10.66 20.62
CA ILE A 333 -10.00 -11.20 19.30
C ILE A 333 -11.49 -11.58 19.27
N GLN A 334 -11.94 -12.31 20.30
CA GLN A 334 -13.35 -12.71 20.42
C GLN A 334 -14.30 -11.51 20.51
N ALA A 335 -13.87 -10.39 21.09
CA ALA A 335 -14.68 -9.18 21.15
C ALA A 335 -15.01 -8.61 19.77
N TRP A 336 -14.05 -8.59 18.85
CA TRP A 336 -14.26 -8.15 17.48
C TRP A 336 -15.04 -9.17 16.66
N HIS A 337 -14.77 -10.47 16.85
CA HIS A 337 -15.48 -11.56 16.15
C HIS A 337 -16.98 -11.59 16.45
N ARG A 338 -17.40 -11.25 17.68
CA ARG A 338 -18.83 -11.17 18.05
C ARG A 338 -19.63 -10.19 17.17
N TYR A 339 -18.96 -9.21 16.56
CA TYR A 339 -19.58 -8.24 15.65
C TYR A 339 -19.26 -8.49 14.17
N GLY A 340 -18.68 -9.65 13.83
CA GLY A 340 -18.33 -10.01 12.46
C GLY A 340 -17.16 -9.22 11.88
N ILE A 341 -16.35 -8.55 12.72
CA ILE A 341 -15.19 -7.78 12.28
C ILE A 341 -13.97 -8.69 12.20
N ALA A 342 -13.32 -8.73 11.04
CA ALA A 342 -12.09 -9.51 10.85
C ALA A 342 -10.93 -8.88 11.61
N VAL A 343 -10.08 -9.71 12.24
CA VAL A 343 -8.92 -9.23 13.00
C VAL A 343 -7.62 -9.59 12.30
N HIS A 344 -6.83 -8.55 12.01
CA HIS A 344 -5.47 -8.65 11.51
C HIS A 344 -4.48 -8.22 12.59
N THR A 345 -3.55 -9.08 12.96
CA THR A 345 -2.53 -8.77 13.98
C THR A 345 -1.15 -8.56 13.38
N SER A 346 -0.34 -7.67 13.95
CA SER A 346 1.12 -7.67 13.72
C SER A 346 1.91 -8.38 14.81
N TYR A 347 2.99 -9.02 14.39
CA TYR A 347 3.97 -9.67 15.24
C TYR A 347 5.38 -9.27 14.79
N ILE A 348 6.22 -8.83 15.72
CA ILE A 348 7.62 -8.48 15.45
C ILE A 348 8.51 -9.57 16.00
N ILE A 349 9.39 -10.08 15.15
CA ILE A 349 10.39 -11.09 15.46
C ILE A 349 11.74 -10.38 15.54
N GLY A 350 12.52 -10.69 16.56
CA GLY A 350 13.86 -10.16 16.78
C GLY A 350 13.97 -9.14 17.91
N PHE A 351 13.02 -9.15 18.85
CA PHE A 351 13.21 -8.46 20.11
C PHE A 351 14.28 -9.16 20.97
N PRO A 352 14.93 -8.46 21.92
CA PRO A 352 16.12 -8.98 22.61
C PRO A 352 15.97 -10.34 23.31
N PHE A 353 14.75 -10.74 23.71
CA PHE A 353 14.49 -12.02 24.38
C PHE A 353 13.93 -13.09 23.43
N ASP A 354 13.86 -12.83 22.13
CA ASP A 354 13.49 -13.85 21.15
C ASP A 354 14.63 -14.87 20.97
N THR A 355 14.24 -16.13 20.88
CA THR A 355 15.03 -17.24 20.35
C THR A 355 14.21 -17.96 19.27
N VAL A 356 14.85 -18.78 18.44
CA VAL A 356 14.16 -19.56 17.41
C VAL A 356 13.01 -20.39 18.00
N GLU A 357 13.25 -21.04 19.14
CA GLU A 357 12.26 -21.89 19.83
C GLU A 357 11.11 -21.07 20.40
N SER A 358 11.40 -19.92 20.99
CA SER A 358 10.36 -19.04 21.55
C SER A 358 9.44 -18.52 20.44
N VAL A 359 10.00 -18.08 19.30
CA VAL A 359 9.22 -17.58 18.16
C VAL A 359 8.34 -18.70 17.58
N ARG A 360 8.87 -19.93 17.46
CA ARG A 360 8.09 -21.10 17.03
C ARG A 360 6.92 -21.42 17.96
N ARG A 361 7.13 -21.36 19.27
CA ARG A 361 6.07 -21.54 20.27
C ARG A 361 5.03 -20.43 20.18
N ASP A 362 5.48 -19.19 19.99
CA ASP A 362 4.62 -18.02 19.91
C ASP A 362 3.76 -18.05 18.63
N ILE A 363 4.30 -18.46 17.48
CA ILE A 363 3.52 -18.70 16.25
C ILE A 363 2.46 -19.79 16.46
N THR A 364 2.79 -20.86 17.20
CA THR A 364 1.83 -21.92 17.55
C THR A 364 0.70 -21.35 18.39
N THR A 365 1.04 -20.59 19.42
CA THR A 365 0.08 -19.91 20.32
C THR A 365 -0.80 -18.92 19.55
N LEU A 366 -0.23 -18.20 18.59
CA LEU A 366 -0.97 -17.29 17.72
C LEU A 366 -2.04 -18.03 16.91
N MET A 367 -1.71 -19.19 16.34
CA MET A 367 -2.66 -20.00 15.54
C MET A 367 -3.69 -20.74 16.39
N GLU A 368 -3.32 -21.23 17.56
CA GLU A 368 -4.13 -22.15 18.35
C GLU A 368 -4.95 -21.47 19.45
N VAL A 369 -4.41 -20.42 20.07
CA VAL A 369 -5.01 -19.73 21.22
C VAL A 369 -5.55 -18.36 20.83
N VAL A 370 -4.70 -17.51 20.25
CA VAL A 370 -5.09 -16.13 19.90
C VAL A 370 -6.06 -16.11 18.70
N GLN A 371 -5.82 -16.96 17.71
CA GLN A 371 -6.70 -17.22 16.58
C GLN A 371 -7.12 -15.97 15.74
N PRO A 372 -6.20 -15.06 15.37
CA PRO A 372 -6.54 -13.95 14.48
C PRO A 372 -6.90 -14.49 13.08
N ASP A 373 -7.60 -13.69 12.28
CA ASP A 373 -7.97 -14.05 10.90
C ASP A 373 -6.82 -13.82 9.92
N GLN A 374 -5.90 -12.93 10.29
CA GLN A 374 -4.75 -12.54 9.49
C GLN A 374 -3.58 -12.15 10.39
N ALA A 375 -2.35 -12.45 10.00
CA ALA A 375 -1.15 -12.06 10.74
C ALA A 375 -0.08 -11.50 9.80
N SER A 376 0.49 -10.35 10.14
CA SER A 376 1.71 -9.84 9.52
C SER A 376 2.90 -10.06 10.45
N PHE A 377 3.95 -10.68 9.94
CA PHE A 377 5.21 -10.86 10.66
C PHE A 377 6.23 -9.86 10.15
N PHE A 378 6.97 -9.24 11.06
CA PHE A 378 7.99 -8.23 10.77
C PHE A 378 9.30 -8.61 11.46
N MET A 379 10.43 -8.24 10.87
CA MET A 379 11.73 -8.24 11.54
C MET A 379 11.93 -6.89 12.22
N LEU A 380 12.25 -6.90 13.52
CA LEU A 380 12.59 -5.68 14.26
C LEU A 380 13.64 -4.87 13.51
N THR A 381 13.32 -3.63 13.20
CA THR A 381 14.16 -2.74 12.41
C THR A 381 14.36 -1.44 13.19
N PRO A 382 15.60 -1.04 13.50
CA PRO A 382 15.86 0.26 14.10
C PRO A 382 15.64 1.33 13.03
N LEU A 383 14.46 1.95 12.98
CA LEU A 383 14.17 2.98 11.97
C LEU A 383 14.70 4.34 12.42
N PRO A 384 15.34 5.15 11.55
CA PRO A 384 15.62 6.55 11.85
C PRO A 384 14.35 7.28 12.30
N GLY A 385 14.39 7.89 13.49
CA GLY A 385 13.21 8.44 14.17
C GLY A 385 12.58 7.55 15.25
N SER A 386 13.13 6.37 15.50
CA SER A 386 12.80 5.52 16.65
C SER A 386 13.82 5.69 17.79
N VAL A 387 13.40 5.40 19.02
CA VAL A 387 14.29 5.39 20.19
C VAL A 387 15.33 4.28 20.05
N ASP A 388 14.93 3.12 19.51
CA ASP A 388 15.84 1.99 19.28
C ASP A 388 17.04 2.41 18.40
N HIS A 389 16.77 3.06 17.26
CA HIS A 389 17.84 3.55 16.37
C HIS A 389 18.73 4.60 17.05
N LEU A 390 18.13 5.55 17.79
CA LEU A 390 18.88 6.58 18.51
C LEU A 390 19.85 5.97 19.53
N GLU A 391 19.36 5.05 20.35
CA GLU A 391 20.17 4.44 21.40
C GLU A 391 21.25 3.51 20.85
N MET A 392 20.94 2.75 19.78
CA MET A 392 21.94 1.95 19.08
C MET A 392 23.04 2.81 18.44
N THR A 393 22.67 3.95 17.84
CA THR A 393 23.63 4.91 17.29
C THR A 393 24.56 5.44 18.38
N LYS A 394 24.02 5.83 19.54
CA LYS A 394 24.82 6.32 20.69
C LYS A 394 25.79 5.26 21.22
N ARG A 395 25.39 3.99 21.21
CA ARG A 395 26.22 2.87 21.67
C ARG A 395 27.23 2.38 20.63
N GLY A 396 27.19 2.92 19.40
CA GLY A 396 28.06 2.47 18.31
C GLY A 396 27.77 1.03 17.88
N GLU A 397 26.53 0.58 18.04
CA GLU A 397 26.11 -0.75 17.59
C GLU A 397 26.07 -0.83 16.07
N TRP A 398 26.40 -2.01 15.54
CA TRP A 398 26.30 -2.23 14.11
C TRP A 398 24.83 -2.22 13.68
N MET A 399 24.55 -1.39 12.68
CA MET A 399 23.32 -1.41 11.89
C MET A 399 23.70 -1.45 10.42
N SER A 400 22.80 -1.94 9.56
CA SER A 400 23.06 -1.99 8.13
C SER A 400 23.34 -0.59 7.58
N PRO A 401 24.41 -0.39 6.77
CA PRO A 401 24.65 0.89 6.11
C PRO A 401 23.71 1.13 4.93
N ASP A 402 22.97 0.11 4.49
CA ASP A 402 22.06 0.21 3.37
C ASP A 402 20.62 0.37 3.85
N PHE A 403 20.10 1.60 3.77
CA PHE A 403 18.71 1.88 4.13
C PHE A 403 17.69 1.06 3.34
N ASN A 404 18.04 0.48 2.18
CA ASN A 404 17.13 -0.42 1.44
C ASN A 404 16.74 -1.65 2.27
N GLU A 405 17.58 -2.11 3.21
CA GLU A 405 17.33 -3.22 4.13
C GLU A 405 16.42 -2.85 5.32
N TYR A 406 16.09 -1.57 5.52
CA TYR A 406 15.27 -1.10 6.63
C TYR A 406 13.77 -1.21 6.30
N ASP A 407 13.37 -2.41 5.93
CA ASP A 407 12.08 -2.72 5.33
C ASP A 407 11.21 -3.65 6.18
N SER A 408 11.73 -4.04 7.35
CA SER A 408 11.09 -4.96 8.30
C SER A 408 10.93 -6.39 7.78
N PHE A 409 11.74 -6.79 6.81
CA PHE A 409 11.90 -8.19 6.38
C PHE A 409 13.35 -8.59 6.06
N HIS A 410 14.31 -7.71 6.40
CA HIS A 410 15.74 -8.00 6.49
C HIS A 410 16.28 -7.74 7.91
N ALA A 411 17.34 -8.45 8.28
CA ALA A 411 18.06 -8.23 9.52
C ALA A 411 18.97 -6.99 9.41
N ALA A 412 18.41 -5.81 9.66
CA ALA A 412 19.13 -4.53 9.63
C ALA A 412 20.00 -4.27 10.89
N GLN A 413 20.02 -5.21 11.83
CA GLN A 413 20.82 -5.16 13.07
C GLN A 413 21.32 -6.56 13.46
N ASN A 414 22.24 -6.63 14.42
CA ASN A 414 22.60 -7.89 15.05
C ASN A 414 21.59 -8.26 16.14
N HIS A 415 21.38 -9.56 16.35
CA HIS A 415 20.47 -10.07 17.36
C HIS A 415 21.26 -10.82 18.45
N PRO A 416 20.94 -10.63 19.75
CA PRO A 416 21.74 -11.21 20.85
C PRO A 416 21.70 -12.76 20.88
N ASN A 417 20.59 -13.36 20.46
CA ASN A 417 20.37 -14.82 20.57
C ASN A 417 20.20 -15.54 19.21
N MET A 418 20.38 -14.84 18.09
CA MET A 418 20.15 -15.41 16.75
C MET A 418 21.17 -14.86 15.78
N THR A 419 21.72 -15.74 14.95
CA THR A 419 22.40 -15.31 13.73
C THR A 419 21.39 -14.70 12.75
N ARG A 420 21.87 -13.93 11.76
CA ARG A 420 21.00 -13.36 10.72
C ARG A 420 20.24 -14.44 9.95
N GLU A 421 20.89 -15.57 9.69
CA GLU A 421 20.29 -16.70 8.99
C GLU A 421 19.18 -17.37 9.83
N GLU A 422 19.43 -17.64 11.12
CA GLU A 422 18.41 -18.19 12.02
C GLU A 422 17.19 -17.29 12.13
N TRP A 423 17.43 -15.97 12.29
CA TRP A 423 16.36 -14.99 12.39
C TRP A 423 15.53 -14.91 11.11
N PHE A 424 16.18 -14.88 9.94
CA PHE A 424 15.49 -14.88 8.65
C PHE A 424 14.71 -16.19 8.41
N ASN A 425 15.29 -17.33 8.78
CA ASN A 425 14.65 -18.63 8.63
C ASN A 425 13.40 -18.75 9.50
N VAL A 426 13.45 -18.34 10.77
CA VAL A 426 12.27 -18.38 11.65
C VAL A 426 11.21 -17.36 11.22
N TYR A 427 11.61 -16.21 10.68
CA TYR A 427 10.71 -15.24 10.04
C TYR A 427 9.96 -15.87 8.84
N ARG A 428 10.66 -16.55 7.94
CA ARG A 428 10.04 -17.27 6.80
C ARG A 428 9.15 -18.42 7.27
N GLU A 429 9.55 -19.12 8.33
CA GLU A 429 8.77 -20.19 8.94
C GLU A 429 7.43 -19.67 9.47
N ALA A 430 7.40 -18.49 10.11
CA ALA A 430 6.19 -17.85 10.61
C ALA A 430 5.10 -17.71 9.53
N TRP A 431 5.48 -17.17 8.38
CA TRP A 431 4.60 -17.03 7.22
C TRP A 431 4.08 -18.38 6.72
N ARG A 432 4.97 -19.37 6.54
CA ARG A 432 4.59 -20.71 6.03
C ARG A 432 3.63 -21.44 6.96
N ARG A 433 3.85 -21.33 8.28
CA ARG A 433 3.00 -21.98 9.28
C ARG A 433 1.63 -21.32 9.38
N PHE A 434 1.58 -20.00 9.47
CA PHE A 434 0.31 -19.28 9.61
C PHE A 434 -0.55 -19.38 8.34
N TYR A 435 0.05 -19.29 7.15
CA TYR A 435 -0.66 -19.41 5.87
C TYR A 435 -0.65 -20.84 5.31
N SER A 436 -0.52 -21.84 6.17
CA SER A 436 -0.70 -23.26 5.81
C SER A 436 -2.16 -23.57 5.47
N VAL A 437 -2.39 -24.63 4.69
CA VAL A 437 -3.74 -25.10 4.36
C VAL A 437 -4.55 -25.37 5.62
N GLU A 438 -3.93 -26.03 6.59
CA GLU A 438 -4.55 -26.46 7.84
C GLU A 438 -5.01 -25.25 8.66
N ASN A 439 -4.16 -24.23 8.83
CA ASN A 439 -4.53 -23.05 9.59
C ASN A 439 -5.54 -22.17 8.85
N LEU A 440 -5.41 -22.01 7.52
CA LEU A 440 -6.36 -21.23 6.73
C LEU A 440 -7.77 -21.85 6.73
N ILE A 441 -7.89 -23.18 6.74
CA ILE A 441 -9.19 -23.85 6.93
C ILE A 441 -9.78 -23.50 8.31
N LYS A 442 -8.98 -23.52 9.38
CA LYS A 442 -9.44 -23.13 10.73
C LYS A 442 -9.92 -21.69 10.75
N VAL A 443 -9.14 -20.76 10.20
CA VAL A 443 -9.48 -19.32 10.08
C VAL A 443 -10.82 -19.15 9.35
N LEU A 444 -10.93 -19.72 8.15
CA LEU A 444 -12.12 -19.55 7.32
C LEU A 444 -13.37 -20.23 7.89
N ASN A 445 -13.21 -21.32 8.64
CA ASN A 445 -14.33 -21.95 9.35
C ASN A 445 -14.90 -21.07 10.47
N ARG A 446 -14.09 -20.22 11.11
CA ARG A 446 -14.55 -19.25 12.12
C ARG A 446 -15.26 -18.03 11.53
N ALA A 447 -14.99 -17.69 10.26
CA ALA A 447 -15.53 -16.48 9.63
C ALA A 447 -17.06 -16.50 9.48
N THR A 448 -17.70 -15.33 9.59
CA THR A 448 -19.14 -15.14 9.34
C THR A 448 -19.42 -14.98 7.83
N PRO A 449 -20.68 -15.01 7.35
CA PRO A 449 -20.97 -14.81 5.92
C PRO A 449 -20.44 -13.48 5.39
N GLU A 450 -20.49 -12.45 6.23
CA GLU A 450 -20.11 -11.09 5.89
C GLU A 450 -18.59 -10.95 5.78
N SER A 451 -17.81 -11.61 6.66
CA SER A 451 -16.35 -11.48 6.71
C SER A 451 -15.60 -12.52 5.86
N TYR A 452 -16.21 -13.67 5.56
CA TYR A 452 -15.56 -14.81 4.92
C TYR A 452 -14.84 -14.46 3.61
N TRP A 453 -15.49 -13.71 2.71
CA TRP A 453 -14.88 -13.35 1.43
C TRP A 453 -13.77 -12.31 1.56
N GLY A 454 -13.87 -11.40 2.53
CA GLY A 454 -12.79 -10.47 2.84
C GLY A 454 -11.55 -11.23 3.33
N ILE A 455 -11.75 -12.13 4.30
CA ILE A 455 -10.69 -12.97 4.86
C ILE A 455 -10.09 -13.88 3.78
N PHE A 456 -10.90 -14.52 2.95
CA PHE A 456 -10.44 -15.38 1.86
C PHE A 456 -9.57 -14.62 0.85
N LYS A 457 -10.02 -13.45 0.39
CA LYS A 457 -9.28 -12.61 -0.57
C LYS A 457 -7.95 -12.12 0.02
N ASN A 458 -7.96 -11.70 1.29
CA ASN A 458 -6.73 -11.30 1.99
C ASN A 458 -5.77 -12.49 2.17
N ALA A 459 -6.28 -13.68 2.52
CA ALA A 459 -5.48 -14.89 2.62
C ALA A 459 -4.82 -15.26 1.28
N VAL A 460 -5.53 -15.14 0.15
CA VAL A 460 -4.96 -15.34 -1.20
C VAL A 460 -3.80 -14.37 -1.44
N TRP A 461 -3.99 -13.08 -1.16
CA TRP A 461 -2.95 -12.07 -1.35
C TRP A 461 -1.71 -12.35 -0.49
N TYR A 462 -1.90 -12.67 0.79
CA TYR A 462 -0.81 -12.94 1.72
C TYR A 462 -0.08 -14.24 1.39
N ALA A 463 -0.82 -15.29 1.02
CA ALA A 463 -0.23 -16.54 0.57
C ALA A 463 0.52 -16.36 -0.76
N TYR A 464 -0.01 -15.57 -1.70
CA TYR A 464 0.70 -15.20 -2.94
C TYR A 464 2.03 -14.50 -2.62
N ALA A 465 2.01 -13.47 -1.78
CA ALA A 465 3.22 -12.72 -1.46
C ALA A 465 4.30 -13.62 -0.84
N THR A 466 3.92 -14.51 0.07
CA THR A 466 4.84 -15.33 0.86
C THR A 466 5.32 -16.60 0.14
N HIS A 467 4.43 -17.29 -0.57
CA HIS A 467 4.70 -18.57 -1.24
C HIS A 467 5.10 -18.41 -2.71
N CYS A 468 4.63 -17.37 -3.40
CA CYS A 468 4.94 -17.14 -4.81
C CYS A 468 6.14 -16.19 -4.97
N GLU A 469 6.02 -14.96 -4.46
CA GLU A 469 7.04 -13.90 -4.61
C GLU A 469 8.13 -13.93 -3.52
N GLU A 470 7.91 -14.68 -2.44
CA GLU A 470 8.79 -14.74 -1.26
C GLU A 470 9.08 -13.38 -0.60
N ALA A 471 8.13 -12.44 -0.72
CA ALA A 471 8.26 -11.08 -0.21
C ALA A 471 7.16 -10.76 0.80
N HIS A 472 7.37 -9.71 1.60
CA HIS A 472 6.38 -9.26 2.58
C HIS A 472 5.12 -8.72 1.89
N PRO A 473 3.89 -9.09 2.31
CA PRO A 473 2.65 -8.66 1.64
C PRO A 473 2.54 -7.15 1.43
N MET A 474 3.01 -6.33 2.38
CA MET A 474 2.94 -4.87 2.31
C MET A 474 3.77 -4.22 1.18
N ILE A 475 4.77 -4.93 0.63
CA ILE A 475 5.53 -4.46 -0.54
C ILE A 475 5.20 -5.24 -1.81
N THR A 476 4.39 -6.29 -1.69
CA THR A 476 4.04 -7.20 -2.78
C THR A 476 2.68 -6.87 -3.32
N SER A 477 2.61 -6.65 -4.62
CA SER A 477 1.36 -6.59 -5.35
C SER A 477 1.32 -7.68 -6.43
N PHE A 478 0.40 -7.59 -7.38
CA PHE A 478 0.19 -8.68 -8.32
C PHE A 478 1.09 -8.54 -9.55
N TRP A 479 1.87 -9.61 -9.77
CA TRP A 479 2.79 -9.79 -10.88
C TRP A 479 3.91 -8.75 -10.94
N ARG A 480 5.07 -9.15 -10.45
CA ARG A 480 6.24 -8.29 -10.44
C ARG A 480 6.84 -8.09 -11.83
N LEU A 481 7.01 -6.83 -12.18
CA LEU A 481 7.72 -6.40 -13.38
C LEU A 481 9.16 -6.02 -13.00
N LYS A 482 10.12 -6.46 -13.82
CA LYS A 482 11.52 -6.06 -13.73
C LYS A 482 11.88 -5.48 -15.09
N GLY A 483 12.54 -4.33 -15.12
CA GLY A 483 13.06 -3.73 -16.35
C GLY A 483 14.58 -3.83 -16.34
N ARG A 484 15.20 -4.33 -17.41
CA ARG A 484 16.66 -4.57 -17.47
C ARG A 484 17.52 -3.38 -17.02
N THR A 485 17.12 -2.17 -17.40
CA THR A 485 17.83 -0.92 -17.10
C THR A 485 17.42 -0.28 -15.78
N GLU A 486 16.38 -0.81 -15.13
CA GLU A 486 15.80 -0.27 -13.90
C GLU A 486 16.41 -0.95 -12.68
N ARG A 487 17.75 -0.96 -12.65
CA ARG A 487 18.54 -1.46 -11.53
C ARG A 487 19.15 -0.29 -10.75
N ARG A 488 19.39 -0.54 -9.47
CA ARG A 488 20.15 0.31 -8.59
C ARG A 488 21.54 0.58 -9.18
N PRO A 489 22.07 1.81 -9.09
CA PRO A 489 23.37 2.15 -9.69
C PRO A 489 24.56 1.29 -9.26
N THR A 490 24.49 0.69 -8.06
CA THR A 490 25.52 -0.22 -7.53
C THR A 490 25.50 -1.62 -8.15
N PHE A 491 24.47 -1.96 -8.92
CA PHE A 491 24.34 -3.25 -9.60
C PHE A 491 24.66 -3.10 -11.10
N PRO A 492 25.42 -4.03 -11.70
CA PRO A 492 25.69 -4.00 -13.12
C PRO A 492 24.41 -4.20 -13.94
N ILE A 493 24.25 -3.48 -15.04
CA ILE A 493 23.15 -3.74 -15.97
C ILE A 493 23.43 -5.06 -16.69
N GLU A 494 22.50 -6.02 -16.59
CA GLU A 494 22.67 -7.33 -17.22
C GLU A 494 22.69 -7.24 -18.75
N SER A 495 23.43 -8.14 -19.41
CA SER A 495 23.34 -8.30 -20.86
C SER A 495 21.91 -8.70 -21.27
N ARG A 496 21.51 -8.42 -22.51
CA ARG A 496 20.15 -8.74 -22.99
C ARG A 496 19.84 -10.23 -22.87
N LEU A 497 20.81 -11.10 -23.15
CA LEU A 497 20.66 -12.56 -23.05
C LEU A 497 20.57 -13.03 -21.60
N ALA A 498 21.45 -12.56 -20.71
CA ALA A 498 21.43 -12.91 -19.30
C ALA A 498 20.10 -12.49 -18.65
N TYR A 499 19.65 -11.28 -18.95
CA TYR A 499 18.36 -10.77 -18.51
C TYR A 499 17.18 -11.61 -19.04
N ALA A 500 17.15 -11.92 -20.33
CA ALA A 500 16.08 -12.71 -20.92
C ALA A 500 16.00 -14.12 -20.31
N TRP A 501 17.16 -14.75 -20.07
CA TRP A 501 17.25 -16.05 -19.42
C TRP A 501 16.73 -16.01 -17.98
N ARG A 502 17.22 -15.06 -17.16
CA ARG A 502 16.76 -14.87 -15.78
C ARG A 502 15.25 -14.62 -15.74
N ARG A 503 14.74 -13.70 -16.56
CA ARG A 503 13.31 -13.38 -16.59
C ARG A 503 12.45 -14.55 -17.04
N THR A 504 12.92 -15.37 -17.97
CA THR A 504 12.22 -16.60 -18.35
C THR A 504 12.14 -17.55 -17.16
N LYS A 505 13.25 -17.80 -16.47
CA LYS A 505 13.29 -18.65 -15.28
C LYS A 505 12.36 -18.12 -14.18
N ASP A 506 12.47 -16.84 -13.83
CA ASP A 506 11.62 -16.22 -12.80
C ASP A 506 10.13 -16.37 -13.15
N THR A 507 9.77 -16.15 -14.42
CA THR A 507 8.39 -16.24 -14.89
C THR A 507 7.87 -17.67 -14.82
N VAL A 508 8.66 -18.67 -15.20
CA VAL A 508 8.29 -20.09 -15.10
C VAL A 508 8.10 -20.50 -13.64
N VAL A 509 9.03 -20.13 -12.77
CA VAL A 509 8.96 -20.43 -11.32
C VAL A 509 7.74 -19.77 -10.69
N LEU A 510 7.51 -18.48 -10.98
CA LEU A 510 6.35 -17.76 -10.47
C LEU A 510 5.04 -18.40 -10.98
N SER A 511 4.95 -18.69 -12.27
CA SER A 511 3.76 -19.33 -12.87
C SER A 511 3.45 -20.67 -12.22
N TRP A 512 4.47 -21.49 -11.98
CA TRP A 512 4.32 -22.78 -11.29
C TRP A 512 3.82 -22.59 -9.85
N ARG A 513 4.41 -21.67 -9.10
CA ARG A 513 3.98 -21.37 -7.71
C ARG A 513 2.55 -20.85 -7.66
N VAL A 514 2.13 -20.04 -8.64
CA VAL A 514 0.75 -19.54 -8.75
C VAL A 514 -0.22 -20.70 -9.06
N VAL A 515 0.16 -21.65 -9.91
CA VAL A 515 -0.66 -22.88 -10.12
C VAL A 515 -0.81 -23.66 -8.81
N GLN A 516 0.28 -23.85 -8.06
CA GLN A 516 0.22 -24.51 -6.75
C GLN A 516 -0.68 -23.74 -5.76
N LEU A 517 -0.61 -22.40 -5.76
CA LEU A 517 -1.47 -21.55 -4.95
C LEU A 517 -2.95 -21.72 -5.32
N ILE A 518 -3.29 -21.80 -6.61
CA ILE A 518 -4.67 -22.07 -7.04
C ILE A 518 -5.16 -23.41 -6.48
N LEU A 519 -4.38 -24.49 -6.65
CA LEU A 519 -4.75 -25.82 -6.18
C LEU A 519 -4.91 -25.84 -4.64
N MET A 520 -4.03 -25.12 -3.95
CA MET A 520 -4.10 -24.92 -2.49
C MET A 520 -5.41 -24.24 -2.09
N PHE A 521 -5.76 -23.12 -2.71
CA PHE A 521 -6.99 -22.40 -2.39
C PHE A 521 -8.26 -23.09 -2.87
N GLU A 522 -8.21 -23.90 -3.92
CA GLU A 522 -9.31 -24.79 -4.30
C GLU A 522 -9.58 -25.83 -3.20
N LYS A 523 -8.53 -26.44 -2.64
CA LYS A 523 -8.65 -27.38 -1.51
C LYS A 523 -9.25 -26.70 -0.28
N ILE A 524 -8.74 -25.52 0.09
CA ILE A 524 -9.24 -24.73 1.21
C ILE A 524 -10.72 -24.36 0.99
N TRP A 525 -11.04 -23.87 -0.21
CA TRP A 525 -12.40 -23.52 -0.61
C TRP A 525 -13.34 -24.70 -0.46
N ARG A 526 -13.02 -25.85 -1.05
CA ARG A 526 -13.85 -27.07 -0.96
C ARG A 526 -14.06 -27.52 0.49
N ALA A 527 -13.03 -27.44 1.34
CA ALA A 527 -13.09 -27.85 2.74
C ALA A 527 -13.94 -26.92 3.62
N THR A 528 -13.99 -25.63 3.30
CA THR A 528 -14.67 -24.59 4.11
C THR A 528 -16.05 -24.22 3.56
N TRP A 529 -16.29 -24.44 2.27
CA TRP A 529 -17.56 -24.13 1.60
C TRP A 529 -18.64 -25.19 1.81
N LEU A 530 -18.27 -26.47 1.98
CA LEU A 530 -19.22 -27.56 2.19
C LEU A 530 -19.82 -27.59 3.61
N THR A 531 -19.08 -27.14 4.63
CA THR A 531 -19.53 -27.06 6.02
C THR A 531 -20.52 -25.92 6.27
N LYS A 532 -20.55 -24.88 5.42
CA LYS A 532 -21.40 -23.69 5.57
C LYS A 532 -22.69 -23.72 4.74
N ARG A 533 -23.21 -24.93 4.46
CA ARG A 533 -24.33 -25.16 3.52
C ARG A 533 -25.72 -25.30 4.17
N THR A 534 -25.85 -24.92 5.46
CA THR A 534 -27.12 -24.87 6.22
C THR A 534 -28.10 -23.85 5.62
N ALA A 535 -29.40 -24.04 5.84
CA ALA A 535 -30.46 -23.22 5.24
C ALA A 535 -30.33 -21.72 5.59
N GLU A 536 -29.93 -21.41 6.83
CA GLU A 536 -29.71 -20.04 7.33
C GLU A 536 -28.60 -19.29 6.55
N TRP A 537 -27.54 -19.97 6.15
CA TRP A 537 -26.47 -19.38 5.32
C TRP A 537 -26.96 -19.08 3.90
N ARG A 538 -27.91 -19.86 3.38
CA ARG A 538 -28.48 -19.61 2.04
C ARG A 538 -29.41 -18.41 2.04
N GLU A 539 -30.19 -18.21 3.10
CA GLU A 539 -31.08 -17.05 3.24
C GLU A 539 -30.30 -15.73 3.38
N SER A 540 -29.22 -15.71 4.18
CA SER A 540 -28.37 -14.51 4.33
C SER A 540 -27.58 -14.20 3.06
N VAL A 541 -27.04 -15.21 2.38
CA VAL A 541 -26.32 -15.04 1.10
C VAL A 541 -27.27 -14.70 -0.06
N ALA A 542 -28.52 -15.17 -0.06
CA ALA A 542 -29.50 -14.84 -1.10
C ALA A 542 -29.82 -13.33 -1.14
N GLN A 543 -30.00 -12.70 0.03
CA GLN A 543 -30.22 -11.26 0.13
C GLN A 543 -29.02 -10.43 -0.34
N VAL A 544 -27.78 -10.90 -0.07
CA VAL A 544 -26.54 -10.24 -0.52
C VAL A 544 -26.29 -10.47 -2.02
N LYS A 545 -26.57 -11.67 -2.54
CA LYS A 545 -26.38 -12.02 -3.94
C LYS A 545 -27.37 -11.33 -4.86
N GLU A 546 -28.62 -11.09 -4.49
CA GLU A 546 -29.59 -10.40 -5.37
C GLU A 546 -29.11 -9.00 -5.78
N ALA A 547 -28.50 -8.26 -4.85
CA ALA A 547 -27.91 -6.96 -5.10
C ALA A 547 -26.63 -7.01 -5.96
N GLN A 548 -25.86 -8.11 -5.88
CA GLN A 548 -24.61 -8.31 -6.62
C GLN A 548 -24.84 -8.89 -8.02
N VAL A 549 -25.81 -9.80 -8.16
CA VAL A 549 -26.23 -10.42 -9.42
C VAL A 549 -26.82 -9.38 -10.37
N GLN A 550 -27.61 -8.41 -9.88
CA GLN A 550 -28.08 -7.29 -10.72
C GLN A 550 -26.95 -6.41 -11.26
N ARG A 551 -25.79 -6.35 -10.58
CA ARG A 551 -24.59 -5.65 -11.09
C ARG A 551 -23.81 -6.49 -12.09
N GLN A 552 -23.66 -7.79 -11.83
CA GLN A 552 -22.94 -8.71 -12.71
C GLN A 552 -23.68 -8.98 -14.02
N GLN A 553 -25.01 -9.09 -13.99
CA GLN A 553 -25.83 -9.23 -15.21
C GLN A 553 -25.61 -8.05 -16.17
N ARG A 554 -25.40 -6.83 -15.67
CA ARG A 554 -25.08 -5.65 -16.52
C ARG A 554 -23.66 -5.70 -17.09
N ALA A 555 -22.70 -6.29 -16.37
CA ALA A 555 -21.32 -6.45 -16.83
C ALA A 555 -21.18 -7.57 -17.87
N ILE A 556 -21.83 -8.71 -17.62
CA ILE A 556 -21.90 -9.85 -18.55
C ILE A 556 -22.67 -9.44 -19.81
N ALA A 557 -23.78 -8.71 -19.69
CA ALA A 557 -24.49 -8.18 -20.86
C ALA A 557 -23.62 -7.25 -21.73
N ARG A 558 -22.71 -6.46 -21.11
CA ARG A 558 -21.75 -5.62 -21.84
C ARG A 558 -20.64 -6.43 -22.51
N ALA A 559 -20.13 -7.47 -21.86
CA ALA A 559 -19.12 -8.35 -22.42
C ALA A 559 -19.69 -9.20 -23.56
N VAL A 560 -20.89 -9.77 -23.39
CA VAL A 560 -21.61 -10.49 -24.43
C VAL A 560 -21.95 -9.54 -25.58
N ALA A 561 -22.46 -8.33 -25.33
CA ALA A 561 -22.70 -7.35 -26.39
C ALA A 561 -21.41 -6.98 -27.16
N PHE A 562 -20.26 -6.89 -26.48
CA PHE A 562 -18.96 -6.61 -27.12
C PHE A 562 -18.44 -7.77 -27.98
N PHE A 563 -18.55 -9.01 -27.49
CA PHE A 563 -18.15 -10.20 -28.25
C PHE A 563 -19.14 -10.54 -29.38
N THR A 564 -20.43 -10.31 -29.17
CA THR A 564 -21.47 -10.40 -30.21
C THR A 564 -21.29 -9.30 -31.24
N TYR A 565 -20.90 -8.08 -30.86
CA TYR A 565 -20.53 -7.00 -31.80
C TYR A 565 -19.30 -7.36 -32.65
N LEU A 566 -18.27 -7.96 -32.04
CA LEU A 566 -17.09 -8.48 -32.74
C LEU A 566 -17.44 -9.64 -33.69
N HIS A 567 -18.27 -10.57 -33.22
CA HIS A 567 -18.68 -11.75 -33.99
C HIS A 567 -19.58 -11.38 -35.19
N LEU A 568 -20.56 -10.49 -34.98
CA LEU A 568 -21.44 -9.97 -36.04
C LEU A 568 -20.69 -9.11 -37.07
N ARG A 569 -19.57 -8.47 -36.70
CA ARG A 569 -18.71 -7.71 -37.63
C ARG A 569 -17.62 -8.53 -38.33
N MET A 570 -17.42 -9.79 -37.96
CA MET A 570 -16.47 -10.70 -38.62
C MET A 570 -17.11 -11.59 -39.69
N GLY A 571 -18.39 -11.39 -39.98
CA GLY A 571 -19.20 -12.35 -40.75
C GLY A 571 -19.81 -11.88 -42.06
N GLN A 572 -19.38 -10.78 -42.72
CA GLN A 572 -19.88 -10.43 -44.06
C GLN A 572 -18.80 -9.82 -45.00
N SER A 573 -19.03 -10.00 -46.30
CA SER A 573 -18.09 -10.18 -47.42
C SER A 573 -17.28 -8.97 -47.93
N ARG A 574 -16.00 -9.25 -48.18
CA ARG A 574 -15.03 -8.85 -49.26
C ARG A 574 -15.05 -7.49 -49.99
N GLU A 575 -16.12 -6.70 -50.06
CA GLU A 575 -16.12 -5.44 -50.84
C GLU A 575 -15.76 -4.21 -50.01
N ALA A 576 -16.01 -4.21 -48.69
CA ALA A 576 -15.54 -3.16 -47.78
C ALA A 576 -14.00 -3.10 -47.66
N TRP A 577 -13.30 -4.13 -48.13
CA TRP A 577 -11.84 -4.20 -48.13
C TRP A 577 -11.18 -3.35 -49.22
N GLN A 578 -11.85 -3.06 -50.34
CA GLN A 578 -11.28 -2.24 -51.41
C GLN A 578 -11.34 -0.74 -51.09
N ASP A 579 -12.37 -0.28 -50.37
CA ASP A 579 -12.46 1.10 -49.88
C ASP A 579 -11.55 1.35 -48.66
N ALA A 580 -11.38 0.36 -47.78
CA ALA A 580 -10.38 0.42 -46.71
C ALA A 580 -8.95 0.52 -47.27
N TRP A 581 -8.68 -0.12 -48.42
CA TRP A 581 -7.40 -0.06 -49.11
C TRP A 581 -7.10 1.34 -49.69
N HIS A 582 -8.12 2.10 -50.11
CA HIS A 582 -7.93 3.48 -50.55
C HIS A 582 -7.83 4.49 -49.40
N LEU A 583 -8.49 4.24 -48.26
CA LEU A 583 -8.34 5.04 -47.04
C LEU A 583 -6.99 4.84 -46.34
N LEU A 584 -6.41 3.63 -46.42
CA LEU A 584 -5.07 3.34 -45.92
C LEU A 584 -3.93 4.04 -46.70
N LYS A 585 -4.19 4.49 -47.93
CA LYS A 585 -3.24 5.28 -48.74
C LYS A 585 -2.99 6.71 -48.24
N ARG A 586 -3.69 7.18 -47.19
CA ARG A 586 -3.38 8.45 -46.49
C ARG A 586 -2.73 8.30 -45.10
N GLY A 587 -2.24 7.09 -44.80
CA GLY A 587 -1.05 6.84 -43.98
C GLY A 587 -1.15 6.98 -42.45
N LYS A 588 -0.50 6.16 -41.62
CA LYS A 588 0.31 4.95 -41.79
C LYS A 588 0.38 4.27 -40.41
N LEU A 589 -0.04 3.01 -40.30
CA LEU A 589 0.55 2.02 -39.40
C LEU A 589 0.13 0.61 -39.87
N TRP A 590 1.16 -0.16 -40.22
CA TRP A 590 1.24 -1.62 -40.35
C TRP A 590 0.65 -2.33 -41.57
N HIS A 591 1.52 -3.08 -42.25
CA HIS A 591 1.16 -4.35 -42.87
C HIS A 591 2.22 -5.43 -42.53
N PRO A 592 1.80 -6.67 -42.22
CA PRO A 592 2.65 -7.81 -41.90
C PRO A 592 2.94 -8.69 -43.12
N ARG A 593 4.17 -9.22 -43.21
CA ARG A 593 4.53 -10.57 -43.69
C ARG A 593 6.04 -10.67 -43.80
N LEU A 594 6.65 -11.41 -42.88
CA LEU A 594 7.65 -12.43 -43.18
C LEU A 594 7.61 -13.42 -42.01
N TYR A 595 7.00 -14.56 -42.28
CA TYR A 595 7.09 -15.76 -41.45
C TYR A 595 8.45 -16.42 -41.75
N LEU A 596 9.02 -17.07 -40.74
CA LEU A 596 10.25 -17.87 -40.72
C LEU A 596 11.55 -17.12 -40.37
N SER A 597 11.75 -16.83 -39.08
CA SER A 597 12.86 -17.43 -38.33
C SER A 597 12.78 -17.16 -36.82
N SER A 598 13.08 -18.22 -36.08
CA SER A 598 13.34 -18.31 -34.65
C SER A 598 12.14 -18.45 -33.70
N ILE A 599 12.22 -19.53 -32.95
CA ILE A 599 11.37 -20.08 -31.89
C ILE A 599 11.23 -19.16 -30.65
N TYR A 600 11.59 -17.87 -30.75
CA TYR A 600 11.59 -16.91 -29.63
C TYR A 600 10.33 -16.03 -29.54
N GLY A 601 9.56 -15.87 -30.62
CA GLY A 601 8.36 -15.00 -30.63
C GLY A 601 7.12 -15.63 -29.99
N THR A 602 7.00 -16.95 -30.02
CA THR A 602 5.81 -17.67 -29.55
C THR A 602 5.76 -17.77 -28.02
N MET A 603 6.90 -17.73 -27.33
CA MET A 603 6.93 -17.76 -25.86
C MET A 603 6.58 -16.42 -25.19
N LEU A 604 6.87 -15.29 -25.85
CA LEU A 604 6.54 -13.96 -25.31
C LEU A 604 5.05 -13.62 -25.47
N GLY A 605 4.44 -14.01 -26.60
CA GLY A 605 3.00 -13.84 -26.83
C GLY A 605 2.12 -14.74 -25.95
N VAL A 606 2.58 -15.96 -25.66
CA VAL A 606 1.89 -16.85 -24.71
C VAL A 606 1.95 -16.30 -23.30
N SER A 607 3.02 -15.60 -22.89
CA SER A 607 3.07 -14.95 -21.58
C SER A 607 2.05 -13.83 -21.44
N GLU A 608 1.84 -12.99 -22.45
CA GLU A 608 0.87 -11.89 -22.39
C GLU A 608 -0.57 -12.38 -22.55
N LEU A 609 -0.79 -13.40 -23.38
CA LEU A 609 -2.10 -14.05 -23.56
C LEU A 609 -2.49 -14.88 -22.33
N MET A 610 -1.52 -15.58 -21.71
CA MET A 610 -1.72 -16.24 -20.42
C MET A 610 -1.92 -15.21 -19.33
N THR A 611 -1.19 -14.09 -19.29
CA THR A 611 -1.39 -13.02 -18.28
C THR A 611 -2.77 -12.37 -18.43
N ARG A 612 -3.28 -12.18 -19.65
CA ARG A 612 -4.63 -11.64 -19.88
C ARG A 612 -5.73 -12.68 -19.65
N GLY A 613 -5.52 -13.93 -20.05
CA GLY A 613 -6.40 -15.06 -19.73
C GLY A 613 -6.43 -15.38 -18.23
N TRP A 614 -5.32 -15.15 -17.53
CA TRP A 614 -5.18 -15.27 -16.09
C TRP A 614 -5.77 -14.09 -15.33
N LEU A 615 -5.64 -12.86 -15.81
CA LEU A 615 -6.36 -11.71 -15.27
C LEU A 615 -7.87 -11.88 -15.46
N PHE A 616 -8.30 -12.54 -16.55
CA PHE A 616 -9.68 -12.94 -16.75
C PHE A 616 -10.12 -14.03 -15.77
N LEU A 617 -9.33 -15.10 -15.57
CA LEU A 617 -9.61 -16.16 -14.57
C LEU A 617 -9.54 -15.66 -13.13
N MET A 618 -8.60 -14.78 -12.79
CA MET A 618 -8.54 -14.13 -11.48
C MET A 618 -9.69 -13.14 -11.29
N ASN A 619 -10.07 -12.34 -12.28
CA ASN A 619 -11.30 -11.55 -12.17
C ASN A 619 -12.53 -12.45 -12.06
N LEU A 620 -12.57 -13.60 -12.75
CA LEU A 620 -13.67 -14.56 -12.63
C LEU A 620 -13.73 -15.18 -11.23
N VAL A 621 -12.60 -15.52 -10.62
CA VAL A 621 -12.49 -16.07 -9.25
C VAL A 621 -12.61 -14.99 -8.16
N LEU A 622 -12.32 -13.72 -8.47
CA LEU A 622 -12.46 -12.58 -7.55
C LEU A 622 -13.85 -11.90 -7.63
N GLU A 623 -14.56 -12.08 -8.73
CA GLU A 623 -15.94 -11.61 -8.92
C GLU A 623 -17.01 -12.68 -8.65
N THR A 624 -16.70 -13.99 -8.72
CA THR A 624 -17.60 -15.06 -8.20
C THR A 624 -17.44 -15.24 -6.70
#